data_AF-A0A5S3UEN7-F1
#
_entry.id   AF-A0A5S3UEN7-F1
#
_cell.length_a   1.000
_cell.length_b   1.000
_cell.length_c   1.000
_cell.angle_alpha   90.00
_cell.angle_beta   90.00
_cell.angle_gamma   90.00
#
_symmetry.space_group_name_H-M   'P 1'
#
loop_
_entity.id
_entity.type
_entity.pdbx_description
1 polymer ?
#
loop_
_entity_poly.entity_id
_entity_poly.type
_entity_poly.pdbx_seq_one_letter_code
_entity_poly.pdbx_strand_id
1 'polypeptide(L)'
;MTSRKHANGDNAQNCATNAQRSAPELLALSHSDVAVLAETFLLLGDQSRLKILLQCMRGSVAVGDIAETLDLSQFLVSHHLRLLRGARLVRG
;
A
#
# COMPACT_ATOMS: atom_id res chain seq x y z
N MET A 1 -68.34 16.08 -25.64
CA MET A 1 -68.89 14.82 -25.10
C MET A 1 -67.76 13.79 -25.11
N THR A 2 -66.68 13.99 -24.33
CA THR A 2 -66.46 13.44 -22.97
C THR A 2 -66.62 11.92 -22.91
N SER A 3 -65.60 11.20 -23.38
CA SER A 3 -65.36 9.84 -22.90
C SER A 3 -64.16 9.86 -21.96
N ARG A 4 -64.50 9.92 -20.67
CA ARG A 4 -63.64 9.77 -19.51
C ARG A 4 -63.49 8.27 -19.25
N LYS A 5 -62.26 7.74 -19.14
CA LYS A 5 -61.99 6.73 -18.11
C LYS A 5 -60.51 6.66 -17.77
N HIS A 6 -60.26 6.79 -16.47
CA HIS A 6 -58.99 6.59 -15.79
C HIS A 6 -58.55 5.13 -15.85
N ALA A 7 -57.24 4.90 -15.87
CA ALA A 7 -56.59 3.84 -15.11
C ALA A 7 -55.15 4.31 -14.81
N ASN A 8 -54.94 4.73 -13.56
CA ASN A 8 -53.64 4.94 -12.95
C ASN A 8 -53.29 3.65 -12.22
N GLY A 9 -52.28 2.94 -12.72
CA GLY A 9 -51.65 1.72 -12.18
C GLY A 9 -50.44 1.48 -13.09
N ASP A 10 -49.21 1.26 -12.63
CA ASP A 10 -48.77 0.68 -11.39
C ASP A 10 -47.48 1.37 -10.93
N ASN A 11 -47.53 1.95 -9.73
CA ASN A 11 -46.34 2.29 -8.97
C ASN A 11 -45.80 1.01 -8.34
N ALA A 12 -45.00 0.26 -9.08
CA ALA A 12 -44.23 -0.86 -8.57
C ALA A 12 -42.99 -1.04 -9.44
N GLN A 13 -41.91 -0.33 -9.12
CA GLN A 13 -40.56 -0.91 -9.20
C GLN A 13 -39.59 -0.13 -8.30
N ASN A 14 -39.92 -0.12 -7.01
CA ASN A 14 -38.99 0.20 -5.94
C ASN A 14 -38.40 -1.12 -5.43
N CYS A 15 -37.34 -1.64 -6.08
CA CYS A 15 -36.41 -2.62 -5.50
C CYS A 15 -35.35 -3.03 -6.53
N ALA A 16 -34.21 -2.35 -6.55
CA ALA A 16 -32.93 -2.98 -6.87
C ALA A 16 -31.79 -2.09 -6.38
N THR A 17 -31.00 -2.65 -5.47
CA THR A 17 -29.59 -2.35 -5.24
C THR A 17 -29.25 -0.99 -4.64
N ASN A 18 -29.48 -0.93 -3.33
CA ASN A 18 -28.51 -0.39 -2.39
C ASN A 18 -27.12 -1.02 -2.66
N ALA A 19 -26.34 -0.42 -3.56
CA ALA A 19 -24.96 -0.79 -3.85
C ALA A 19 -24.06 0.44 -3.99
N GLN A 20 -24.49 1.60 -3.48
CA GLN A 20 -23.58 2.71 -3.24
C GLN A 20 -22.78 2.43 -1.95
N ARG A 21 -22.03 1.32 -1.95
CA ARG A 21 -20.77 1.30 -1.21
C ARG A 21 -19.88 2.23 -2.01
N SER A 22 -19.89 3.51 -1.67
CA SER A 22 -18.78 4.39 -1.98
C SER A 22 -17.53 3.62 -1.57
N ALA A 23 -16.81 3.08 -2.57
CA ALA A 23 -15.51 2.47 -2.38
C ALA A 23 -14.76 3.41 -1.45
N PRO A 24 -14.14 2.90 -0.38
CA PRO A 24 -13.63 3.78 0.65
C PRO A 24 -12.66 4.72 -0.05
N GLU A 25 -12.76 6.00 0.28
CA GLU A 25 -11.84 7.09 -0.06
C GLU A 25 -10.43 6.82 0.53
N LEU A 26 -10.03 5.56 0.62
CA LEU A 26 -8.85 5.05 1.31
C LEU A 26 -7.58 5.27 0.48
N LEU A 27 -7.72 5.54 -0.82
CA LEU A 27 -6.62 5.62 -1.77
C LEU A 27 -6.86 6.73 -2.79
N ALA A 28 -7.16 7.95 -2.32
CA ALA A 28 -7.00 9.15 -3.16
C ALA A 28 -5.50 9.44 -3.40
N LEU A 29 -4.76 8.41 -3.82
CA LEU A 29 -3.35 8.49 -4.18
C LEU A 29 -3.26 8.92 -5.65
N SER A 30 -2.32 9.81 -5.94
CA SER A 30 -2.01 10.12 -7.33
C SER A 30 -1.37 8.90 -8.02
N HIS A 31 -1.40 8.85 -9.36
CA HIS A 31 -0.67 7.82 -10.11
C HIS A 31 0.82 7.78 -9.75
N SER A 32 1.43 8.94 -9.47
CA SER A 32 2.82 9.04 -9.01
C SER A 32 3.02 8.39 -7.64
N ASP A 33 2.10 8.58 -6.69
CA ASP A 33 2.22 7.97 -5.36
C ASP A 33 2.13 6.44 -5.46
N VAL A 34 1.21 5.93 -6.28
CA VAL A 34 1.07 4.49 -6.54
C VAL A 34 2.33 3.92 -7.18
N ALA A 35 2.96 4.64 -8.12
CA ALA A 35 4.21 4.22 -8.75
C ALA A 35 5.36 4.15 -7.73
N VAL A 36 5.53 5.19 -6.91
CA VAL A 36 6.56 5.24 -5.84
C VAL A 36 6.36 4.11 -4.83
N LEU A 37 5.11 3.83 -4.45
CA LEU A 37 4.79 2.71 -3.56
C LEU A 37 5.11 1.37 -4.22
N ALA A 38 4.74 1.17 -5.49
CA ALA A 38 5.03 -0.07 -6.21
C ALA A 38 6.55 -0.33 -6.29
N GLU A 39 7.35 0.69 -6.60
CA GLU A 39 8.81 0.61 -6.58
C GLU A 39 9.36 0.30 -5.19
N THR A 40 8.79 0.95 -4.16
CA THR A 40 9.17 0.70 -2.76
C THR A 40 8.85 -0.73 -2.35
N PHE A 41 7.68 -1.25 -2.69
CA PHE A 41 7.31 -2.64 -2.39
C PHE A 41 8.14 -3.65 -3.17
N LEU A 42 8.47 -3.36 -4.43
CA LEU A 42 9.37 -4.20 -5.22
C LEU A 42 10.76 -4.26 -4.57
N LEU A 43 11.27 -3.13 -4.08
CA LEU A 43 12.49 -3.10 -3.29
C LEU A 43 12.32 -3.94 -2.01
N LEU A 44 11.24 -3.76 -1.26
CA LEU A 44 11.02 -4.49 0.00
C LEU A 44 10.67 -5.98 -0.16
N GLY A 45 10.45 -6.45 -1.39
CA GLY A 45 10.19 -7.87 -1.69
C GLY A 45 11.36 -8.81 -1.40
N ASP A 46 12.58 -8.29 -1.19
CA ASP A 46 13.73 -9.09 -0.77
C ASP A 46 13.73 -9.32 0.75
N GLN A 47 13.80 -10.59 1.17
CA GLN A 47 13.67 -10.98 2.58
C GLN A 47 14.80 -10.38 3.45
N SER A 48 16.04 -10.40 2.96
CA SER A 48 17.20 -9.89 3.71
C SER A 48 17.09 -8.39 3.92
N ARG A 49 16.75 -7.65 2.87
CA ARG A 49 16.53 -6.20 2.92
C ARG A 49 15.38 -5.81 3.83
N LEU A 50 14.27 -6.56 3.82
CA LEU A 50 13.15 -6.31 4.74
C LEU A 50 13.57 -6.54 6.20
N LYS A 51 14.30 -7.63 6.50
CA LYS A 51 14.84 -7.89 7.84
C LYS A 51 15.77 -6.77 8.31
N ILE A 52 16.65 -6.28 7.43
CA ILE A 52 17.54 -5.15 7.74
C ILE A 52 16.74 -3.88 8.06
N LEU A 53 15.73 -3.55 7.25
CA LEU A 53 14.88 -2.38 7.52
C LEU A 53 14.19 -2.48 8.89
N LEU A 54 13.62 -3.65 9.21
CA LEU A 54 12.96 -3.88 10.50
C LEU A 54 13.92 -3.74 11.69
N GLN A 55 15.19 -4.10 11.53
CA GLN A 55 16.21 -3.86 12.55
C GLN A 55 16.48 -2.36 12.74
N CYS A 56 16.60 -1.59 11.65
CA CYS A 56 16.77 -0.14 11.72
C CYS A 56 15.56 0.59 12.34
N MET A 57 14.35 0.02 12.23
CA MET A 57 13.16 0.60 12.87
C MET A 57 13.20 0.56 14.41
N ARG A 58 14.09 -0.24 15.00
CA ARG A 58 14.27 -0.32 16.47
C ARG A 58 15.14 0.80 17.03
N GLY A 59 15.84 1.54 16.17
CA GLY A 59 16.73 2.63 16.54
C GLY A 59 18.04 2.64 15.75
N SER A 60 18.97 3.50 16.16
CA SER A 60 20.33 3.48 15.62
C SER A 60 21.02 2.18 16.04
N VAL A 61 21.57 1.46 15.07
CA VAL A 61 22.22 0.17 15.30
C VAL A 61 23.46 0.09 14.41
N ALA A 62 24.55 -0.49 14.92
CA ALA A 62 25.77 -0.61 14.13
C ALA A 62 25.59 -1.65 13.01
N VAL A 63 26.27 -1.44 11.88
CA VAL A 63 26.21 -2.37 10.74
C VAL A 63 26.70 -3.77 11.12
N GLY A 64 27.70 -3.86 12.01
CA GLY A 64 28.20 -5.12 12.57
C GLY A 64 27.10 -5.89 13.32
N ASP A 65 26.37 -5.22 14.20
CA ASP A 65 25.29 -5.84 14.97
C ASP A 65 24.17 -6.37 14.07
N ILE A 66 23.84 -5.67 12.97
CA ILE A 66 22.87 -6.16 11.97
C ILE A 66 23.39 -7.43 11.30
N ALA A 67 24.66 -7.44 10.90
CA ALA A 67 25.31 -8.57 10.25
C ALA A 67 25.30 -9.81 11.16
N GLU A 68 25.67 -9.64 12.42
CA GLU A 68 25.63 -10.72 13.43
C GLU A 68 24.21 -11.20 13.70
N THR A 69 23.25 -10.29 13.92
CA THR A 69 21.88 -10.67 14.28
C THR A 69 21.15 -11.41 13.15
N LEU A 70 21.44 -11.05 11.89
CA LEU A 70 20.78 -11.63 10.73
C LEU A 70 21.56 -12.77 10.08
N ASP A 71 22.74 -13.12 10.61
CA ASP A 71 23.69 -14.07 10.02
C ASP A 71 24.01 -13.74 8.55
N LEU A 72 24.30 -12.47 8.29
CA LEU A 72 24.65 -11.93 6.97
C LEU A 72 26.07 -11.37 6.98
N SER A 73 26.74 -11.35 5.83
CA SER A 73 28.04 -10.68 5.73
C SER A 73 27.88 -9.16 5.84
N GLN A 74 28.86 -8.48 6.47
CA GLN A 74 28.86 -7.01 6.54
C GLN A 74 28.83 -6.34 5.15
N PHE A 75 29.44 -6.97 4.14
CA PHE A 75 29.38 -6.51 2.76
C PHE A 75 27.93 -6.50 2.24
N LEU A 76 27.20 -7.60 2.44
CA LEU A 76 25.82 -7.73 1.99
C LEU A 76 24.89 -6.75 2.73
N VAL A 77 25.05 -6.60 4.04
CA VAL A 77 24.30 -5.61 4.82
C VAL A 77 24.57 -4.19 4.31
N SER A 78 25.83 -3.84 4.08
CA SER A 78 26.21 -2.51 3.55
C SER A 78 25.61 -2.25 2.17
N HIS A 79 25.58 -3.27 1.31
CA HIS A 79 24.95 -3.20 0.00
C HIS A 79 23.44 -2.91 0.13
N HIS A 80 22.72 -3.68 0.95
CA HIS A 80 21.30 -3.45 1.19
C HIS A 80 21.01 -2.09 1.81
N LEU A 81 21.82 -1.64 2.78
CA LEU A 81 21.68 -0.31 3.38
C LEU A 81 21.88 0.81 2.36
N ARG A 82 22.77 0.64 1.37
CA ARG A 82 22.91 1.61 0.27
C ARG A 82 21.64 1.71 -0.56
N LEU A 83 21.02 0.58 -0.89
CA LEU A 83 19.75 0.56 -1.64
C LEU A 83 18.61 1.19 -0.83
N LEU A 84 18.50 0.86 0.46
CA LEU A 84 17.51 1.44 1.37
C LEU A 84 17.69 2.96 1.54
N ARG A 85 18.93 3.46 1.57
CA ARG A 85 19.21 4.91 1.56
C ARG A 85 18.78 5.56 0.25
N GLY A 86 19.01 4.89 -0.88
CA GLY A 86 18.54 5.36 -2.20
C GLY A 86 17.03 5.53 -2.26
N ALA A 87 16.29 4.62 -1.63
CA ALA A 87 14.83 4.70 -1.46
C ALA A 87 14.38 5.58 -0.28
N ARG A 88 15.31 6.27 0.40
CA ARG A 88 15.05 7.17 1.53
C ARG A 88 14.36 6.51 2.73
N LEU A 89 14.47 5.18 2.86
CA LEU A 89 13.87 4.39 3.94
C LEU A 89 14.72 4.37 5.21
N VAL A 90 16.03 4.55 5.07
CA VAL A 90 16.98 4.62 6.20
C VAL A 90 17.88 5.84 6.05
N ARG A 91 18.42 6.30 7.18
CA ARG A 91 19.40 7.39 7.26
C ARG A 91 20.60 6.90 8.06
N GLY A 92 21.77 7.47 7.80
CA GLY A 92 23.02 7.17 8.49
C GLY A 92 23.89 8.40 8.52
#